data_AF-Q466R6-F1
#
_entry.id   AF-Q466R6-F1
#
_cell.length_a   1.000
_cell.length_b   1.000
_cell.length_c   1.000
_cell.angle_alpha   90.00
_cell.angle_beta   90.00
_cell.angle_gamma   90.00
#
_symmetry.space_group_name_H-M   'P 1'
#
loop_
_entity.id
_entity.type
_entity.pdbx_description
1 polymer ?
#
loop_
_entity_poly.entity_id
_entity_poly.type
_entity_poly.pdbx_seq_one_letter_code
_entity_poly.pdbx_strand_id
1 'polypeptide(L)'
;MIEVIYILWLRQLKHYWRSKARLLGSLGQPLLFLITFGFGFGPMYSRASGGENYLDFLAPGIVSMSILFTAIFSGLEVIWDRQFGFLKETMVAPISRIEIMIGKTLGGATIAMIQGLIVLSLTYLLGFRIPSLASLAVGLVFMSLIAIFFTGLGLAIASKMKDMQGFQLIMNFLIMPIFFLSGALFPLENLPQSIYFISRIDPLTYGVDGLRGAIAGMNVFGIYNDLAIIGLLSAFVCMIGAFLFSKIEA
;
A
#
# COMPACT_ATOMS: atom_id res chain seq x y z
N MET A 1 -22.82 -0.09 -15.21
CA MET A 1 -21.92 -0.43 -14.08
C MET A 1 -20.44 -0.45 -14.47
N ILE A 2 -19.98 -1.38 -15.31
CA ILE A 2 -18.54 -1.53 -15.64
C ILE A 2 -17.96 -0.25 -16.28
N GLU A 3 -18.72 0.41 -17.16
CA GLU A 3 -18.29 1.62 -17.86
C GLU A 3 -18.00 2.79 -16.92
N VAL A 4 -18.81 2.96 -15.87
CA VAL A 4 -18.61 4.03 -14.87
C VAL A 4 -17.36 3.76 -14.02
N ILE A 5 -17.20 2.52 -13.57
CA ILE A 5 -16.00 2.09 -12.83
C ILE A 5 -14.75 2.34 -13.67
N TYR A 6 -14.78 1.95 -14.95
CA TYR A 6 -13.68 2.14 -15.88
C TYR A 6 -13.34 3.62 -16.11
N ILE A 7 -14.35 4.49 -16.30
CA ILE A 7 -14.13 5.93 -16.52
C ILE A 7 -13.50 6.57 -15.28
N LEU A 8 -13.98 6.24 -14.07
CA LEU A 8 -13.43 6.77 -12.82
C LEU A 8 -11.99 6.31 -12.62
N TRP A 9 -11.71 5.03 -12.87
CA TRP A 9 -10.37 4.45 -12.83
C TRP A 9 -9.42 5.16 -13.81
N LEU A 10 -9.84 5.30 -15.07
CA LEU A 10 -9.05 5.93 -16.13
C LEU A 10 -8.78 7.41 -15.83
N ARG A 11 -9.78 8.14 -15.31
CA ARG A 11 -9.62 9.54 -14.89
C ARG A 11 -8.52 9.67 -13.83
N GLN A 12 -8.51 8.79 -12.85
CA GLN A 12 -7.54 8.83 -11.76
C GLN A 12 -6.11 8.57 -12.29
N LEU A 13 -5.95 7.58 -13.17
CA LEU A 13 -4.69 7.30 -13.84
C LEU A 13 -4.19 8.48 -14.70
N LYS A 14 -5.09 9.12 -15.47
CA LYS A 14 -4.74 10.29 -16.29
C LYS A 14 -4.32 11.48 -15.42
N HIS A 15 -5.01 11.72 -14.30
CA HIS A 15 -4.65 12.78 -13.37
C HIS A 15 -3.26 12.53 -12.77
N TYR A 16 -3.01 11.29 -12.35
CA TYR A 16 -1.74 10.88 -11.79
C TYR A 16 -0.57 11.03 -12.78
N TRP A 17 -0.74 10.57 -14.03
CA TRP A 17 0.29 10.68 -15.07
C TRP A 17 0.64 12.12 -15.43
N ARG A 18 -0.33 13.04 -15.33
CA ARG A 18 -0.10 14.48 -15.55
C ARG A 18 0.65 15.12 -14.37
N SER A 19 0.60 14.54 -13.18
CA SER A 19 1.28 15.03 -11.98
C SER A 19 2.70 14.46 -11.85
N LYS A 20 3.58 14.82 -12.78
CA LYS A 20 4.99 14.36 -12.80
C LYS A 20 5.75 14.66 -11.51
N ALA A 21 5.46 15.79 -10.87
CA ALA A 21 6.05 16.16 -9.58
C ALA A 21 5.65 15.18 -8.46
N ARG A 22 4.40 14.68 -8.46
CA ARG A 22 3.92 13.71 -7.48
C ARG A 22 4.59 12.35 -7.67
N LEU A 23 4.74 11.92 -8.93
CA LEU A 23 5.48 10.71 -9.31
C LEU A 23 6.90 10.72 -8.74
N LEU A 24 7.68 11.78 -9.02
CA LEU A 24 9.06 11.90 -8.56
C LEU A 24 9.15 12.11 -7.04
N GLY A 25 8.28 12.94 -6.48
CA GLY A 25 8.27 13.21 -5.04
C GLY A 25 7.99 11.96 -4.21
N SER A 26 7.07 11.09 -4.67
CA SER A 26 6.75 9.84 -3.98
C SER A 26 7.86 8.79 -3.99
N LEU A 27 8.86 8.92 -4.88
CA LEU A 27 10.03 8.04 -4.91
C LEU A 27 11.14 8.50 -3.95
N GLY A 28 11.14 9.78 -3.56
CA GLY A 28 12.19 10.35 -2.71
C GLY A 28 12.33 9.60 -1.38
N GLN A 29 11.22 9.37 -0.68
CA GLN A 29 11.24 8.70 0.61
C GLN A 29 11.62 7.21 0.53
N PRO A 30 11.02 6.37 -0.35
CA PRO A 30 11.47 4.99 -0.54
C PRO A 30 12.95 4.87 -0.94
N LEU A 31 13.43 5.76 -1.81
CA LEU A 31 14.84 5.77 -2.22
C LEU A 31 15.77 6.15 -1.06
N LEU A 32 15.39 7.16 -0.26
CA LEU A 32 16.14 7.53 0.93
C LEU A 32 16.25 6.35 1.90
N PHE A 33 15.16 5.61 2.12
CA PHE A 33 15.19 4.41 2.95
C PHE A 33 16.05 3.31 2.34
N LEU A 34 15.94 3.08 1.03
CA LEU A 34 16.71 2.05 0.34
C LEU A 34 18.21 2.34 0.37
N ILE A 35 18.60 3.59 0.19
CA ILE A 35 20.00 4.02 0.27
C ILE A 35 20.51 3.93 1.72
N THR A 36 19.77 4.53 2.66
CA THR A 36 20.20 4.63 4.05
C THR A 36 20.26 3.27 4.73
N PHE A 37 19.20 2.47 4.60
CA PHE A 37 19.15 1.15 5.23
C PHE A 37 19.89 0.11 4.39
N GLY A 38 19.66 0.05 3.06
CA GLY A 38 20.28 -0.96 2.21
C GLY A 38 21.81 -0.88 2.21
N PHE A 39 22.38 0.30 1.98
CA PHE A 39 23.85 0.48 1.95
C PHE A 39 24.44 0.79 3.33
N GLY A 40 23.73 1.57 4.16
CA GLY A 40 24.25 1.96 5.48
C GLY A 40 24.21 0.82 6.51
N PHE A 41 23.11 0.08 6.59
CA PHE A 41 22.92 -1.01 7.55
C PHE A 41 23.28 -2.40 6.99
N GLY A 42 23.47 -2.53 5.68
CA GLY A 42 23.86 -3.79 5.03
C GLY A 42 25.02 -4.53 5.70
N PRO A 43 26.18 -3.87 5.98
CA PRO A 43 27.32 -4.52 6.63
C PRO A 43 27.04 -4.98 8.07
N MET A 44 26.15 -4.29 8.79
CA MET A 44 25.76 -4.67 10.15
C MET A 44 24.82 -5.88 10.13
N TYR A 45 23.84 -5.87 9.22
CA TYR A 45 22.90 -6.97 9.06
C TYR A 45 23.61 -8.26 8.62
N SER A 46 24.46 -8.20 7.59
CA SER A 46 25.18 -9.38 7.10
C SER A 46 26.04 -10.06 8.18
N ARG A 47 26.60 -9.28 9.12
CA ARG A 47 27.32 -9.81 10.29
C ARG A 47 26.39 -10.47 11.32
N ALA A 48 25.18 -9.96 11.48
CA ALA A 48 24.19 -10.47 12.43
C ALA A 48 23.40 -11.67 11.89
N SER A 49 23.15 -11.73 10.58
CA SER A 49 22.36 -12.77 9.90
C SER A 49 23.20 -13.94 9.37
N GLY A 50 24.50 -13.98 9.64
CA GLY A 50 25.37 -15.07 9.17
C GLY A 50 25.67 -15.03 7.67
N GLY A 51 25.63 -13.85 7.04
CA GLY A 51 26.02 -13.64 5.64
C GLY A 51 24.90 -13.32 4.68
N GLU A 52 23.64 -13.23 5.12
CA GLU A 52 22.53 -12.87 4.24
C GLU A 52 22.60 -11.42 3.77
N ASN A 53 22.18 -11.20 2.53
CA ASN A 53 22.15 -9.87 1.94
C ASN A 53 20.94 -9.10 2.47
N TYR A 54 21.19 -8.00 3.19
CA TYR A 54 20.13 -7.16 3.74
C TYR A 54 19.20 -6.60 2.68
N LEU A 55 19.70 -6.42 1.46
CA LEU A 55 18.91 -5.91 0.34
C LEU A 55 17.75 -6.86 -0.01
N ASP A 56 17.95 -8.18 0.13
CA ASP A 56 16.91 -9.18 -0.13
C ASP A 56 15.81 -9.16 0.94
N PHE A 57 16.17 -8.82 2.18
CA PHE A 57 15.22 -8.63 3.27
C PHE A 57 14.45 -7.30 3.15
N LEU A 58 15.16 -6.24 2.78
CA LEU A 58 14.68 -4.85 2.79
C LEU A 58 13.83 -4.51 1.56
N ALA A 59 14.16 -5.06 0.38
CA ALA A 59 13.48 -4.71 -0.87
C ALA A 59 11.95 -4.96 -0.82
N PRO A 60 11.44 -6.13 -0.37
CA PRO A 60 10.00 -6.36 -0.21
C PRO A 60 9.35 -5.37 0.77
N GLY A 61 10.04 -5.03 1.86
CA GLY A 61 9.55 -4.09 2.87
C GLY A 61 9.39 -2.66 2.31
N ILE A 62 10.37 -2.18 1.54
CA ILE A 62 10.32 -0.84 0.94
C ILE A 62 9.31 -0.77 -0.22
N VAL A 63 9.14 -1.86 -0.98
CA VAL A 63 8.07 -1.96 -1.98
C VAL A 63 6.70 -1.83 -1.30
N SER A 64 6.46 -2.59 -0.23
CA SER A 64 5.22 -2.51 0.57
C SER A 64 5.03 -1.11 1.18
N MET A 65 6.10 -0.46 1.64
CA MET A 65 6.08 0.93 2.11
C MET A 65 5.58 1.88 1.01
N SER A 66 6.17 1.83 -0.18
CA SER A 66 5.78 2.68 -1.29
C SER A 66 4.29 2.51 -1.66
N ILE A 67 3.81 1.26 -1.66
CA ILE A 67 2.41 0.94 -1.90
C ILE A 67 1.53 1.51 -0.77
N LEU A 68 1.87 1.27 0.50
CA LEU A 68 1.14 1.75 1.67
C LEU A 68 0.91 3.26 1.62
N PHE A 69 2.00 4.03 1.47
CA PHE A 69 1.94 5.49 1.44
C PHE A 69 1.06 5.95 0.28
N THR A 70 1.31 5.44 -0.93
CA THR A 70 0.57 5.84 -2.12
C THR A 70 -0.92 5.48 -2.03
N ALA A 71 -1.23 4.28 -1.54
CA ALA A 71 -2.57 3.75 -1.42
C ALA A 71 -3.42 4.54 -0.41
N ILE A 72 -2.92 4.79 0.80
CA ILE A 72 -3.65 5.56 1.82
C ILE A 72 -3.92 6.99 1.34
N PHE A 73 -2.92 7.65 0.76
CA PHE A 73 -3.06 9.03 0.30
C PHE A 73 -3.94 9.20 -0.93
N SER A 74 -4.28 8.12 -1.65
CA SER A 74 -5.30 8.19 -2.71
C SER A 74 -6.68 8.63 -2.18
N GLY A 75 -6.95 8.44 -0.88
CA GLY A 75 -8.15 8.95 -0.20
C GLY A 75 -8.24 10.48 -0.17
N LEU A 76 -7.11 11.21 -0.22
CA LEU A 76 -7.10 12.68 -0.28
C LEU A 76 -7.85 13.20 -1.51
N GLU A 77 -7.75 12.51 -2.64
CA GLU A 77 -8.41 12.94 -3.89
C GLU A 77 -9.94 12.95 -3.73
N VAL A 78 -10.50 12.13 -2.83
CA VAL A 78 -11.93 12.17 -2.50
C VAL A 78 -12.30 13.41 -1.71
N ILE A 79 -11.48 13.79 -0.73
CA ILE A 79 -11.71 15.02 0.05
C ILE A 79 -11.61 16.23 -0.88
N TRP A 80 -10.65 16.21 -1.83
CA TRP A 80 -10.49 17.26 -2.83
C TRP A 80 -11.71 17.34 -3.75
N ASP A 81 -12.14 16.21 -4.32
CA ASP A 81 -13.33 16.12 -5.17
C ASP A 81 -14.59 16.65 -4.46
N ARG A 82 -14.69 16.50 -3.13
CA ARG A 82 -15.76 17.10 -2.32
C ARG A 82 -15.65 18.59 -2.18
N GLN A 83 -14.49 19.08 -1.77
CA GLN A 83 -14.28 20.51 -1.49
C GLN A 83 -14.49 21.37 -2.73
N PHE A 84 -14.12 20.87 -3.92
CA PHE A 84 -14.27 21.59 -5.18
C PHE A 84 -15.59 21.32 -5.91
N GLY A 85 -16.56 20.66 -5.26
CA GLY A 85 -17.91 20.47 -5.83
C GLY A 85 -18.02 19.42 -6.93
N PHE A 86 -16.93 18.79 -7.35
CA PHE A 86 -16.94 17.70 -8.35
C PHE A 86 -17.76 16.50 -7.85
N LEU A 87 -17.78 16.26 -6.53
CA LEU A 87 -18.65 15.25 -5.94
C LEU A 87 -20.13 15.63 -6.12
N LYS A 88 -20.50 16.91 -6.05
CA LYS A 88 -21.89 17.35 -6.27
C LYS A 88 -22.32 17.14 -7.71
N GLU A 89 -21.47 17.41 -8.70
CA GLU A 89 -21.75 17.12 -10.12
C GLU A 89 -21.84 15.62 -10.41
N THR A 90 -20.95 14.81 -9.81
CA THR A 90 -20.98 13.34 -9.97
C THR A 90 -22.19 12.70 -9.28
N MET A 91 -22.70 13.33 -8.20
CA MET A 91 -23.88 12.87 -7.45
C MET A 91 -25.22 13.28 -8.09
N VAL A 92 -25.19 14.18 -9.09
CA VAL A 92 -26.35 14.50 -9.94
C VAL A 92 -26.48 13.48 -11.08
N ALA A 93 -25.37 12.82 -11.46
CA ALA A 93 -25.42 11.69 -12.38
C ALA A 93 -26.04 10.46 -11.67
N PRO A 94 -26.83 9.62 -12.37
CA PRO A 94 -27.48 8.44 -11.80
C PRO A 94 -26.47 7.29 -11.59
N ILE A 95 -25.43 7.53 -10.79
CA ILE A 95 -24.33 6.61 -10.52
C ILE A 95 -24.48 6.05 -9.10
N SER A 96 -24.30 4.74 -8.94
CA SER A 96 -24.33 4.13 -7.61
C SER A 96 -23.06 4.50 -6.82
N ARG A 97 -23.24 4.86 -5.55
CA ARG A 97 -22.13 5.22 -4.63
C ARG A 97 -21.12 4.09 -4.48
N ILE A 98 -21.57 2.84 -4.63
CA ILE A 98 -20.73 1.64 -4.59
C ILE A 98 -19.81 1.59 -5.82
N GLU A 99 -20.30 1.96 -7.01
CA GLU A 99 -19.49 2.00 -8.24
C GLU A 99 -18.39 3.06 -8.14
N ILE A 100 -18.70 4.21 -7.53
CA ILE A 100 -17.72 5.26 -7.27
C ILE A 100 -16.61 4.76 -6.34
N MET A 101 -16.99 4.09 -5.25
CA MET A 101 -16.05 3.54 -4.29
C MET A 101 -15.14 2.48 -4.95
N ILE A 102 -15.71 1.55 -5.70
CA ILE A 102 -14.95 0.49 -6.38
C ILE A 102 -14.00 1.10 -7.43
N GLY A 103 -14.49 2.02 -8.27
CA GLY A 103 -13.67 2.69 -9.29
C GLY A 103 -12.49 3.46 -8.69
N LYS A 104 -12.72 4.20 -7.60
CA LYS A 104 -11.66 4.91 -6.87
C LYS A 104 -10.73 3.96 -6.14
N THR A 105 -11.23 2.85 -5.60
CA THR A 105 -10.40 1.84 -4.95
C THR A 105 -9.45 1.19 -5.95
N LEU A 106 -9.97 0.77 -7.10
CA LEU A 106 -9.16 0.22 -8.17
C LEU A 106 -8.16 1.25 -8.73
N GLY A 107 -8.58 2.51 -8.86
CA GLY A 107 -7.70 3.58 -9.37
C GLY A 107 -6.55 3.88 -8.43
N GLY A 108 -6.85 4.08 -7.14
CA GLY A 108 -5.84 4.25 -6.08
C GLY A 108 -4.92 3.04 -5.96
N ALA A 109 -5.48 1.83 -5.98
CA ALA A 109 -4.70 0.61 -5.90
C ALA A 109 -3.77 0.43 -7.11
N THR A 110 -4.24 0.76 -8.32
CA THR A 110 -3.40 0.69 -9.54
C THR A 110 -2.25 1.70 -9.47
N ILE A 111 -2.51 2.92 -9.00
CA ILE A 111 -1.48 3.95 -8.83
C ILE A 111 -0.43 3.48 -7.80
N ALA A 112 -0.88 2.91 -6.68
CA ALA A 112 0.00 2.36 -5.66
C ALA A 112 0.82 1.16 -6.19
N MET A 113 0.21 0.29 -7.00
CA MET A 113 0.93 -0.79 -7.67
C MET A 113 1.99 -0.28 -8.65
N ILE A 114 1.69 0.76 -9.45
CA ILE A 114 2.68 1.38 -10.34
C ILE A 114 3.86 1.90 -9.52
N GLN A 115 3.62 2.55 -8.38
CA GLN A 115 4.68 3.00 -7.50
C GLN A 115 5.51 1.85 -6.91
N GLY A 116 4.84 0.81 -6.40
CA GLY A 116 5.50 -0.40 -5.93
C GLY A 116 6.35 -1.07 -7.02
N LEU A 117 5.87 -1.11 -8.27
CA LEU A 117 6.60 -1.65 -9.41
C LEU A 117 7.83 -0.83 -9.79
N ILE A 118 7.74 0.50 -9.72
CA ILE A 118 8.90 1.38 -9.94
C ILE A 118 9.96 1.10 -8.87
N VAL A 119 9.56 1.05 -7.60
CA VAL A 119 10.47 0.74 -6.49
C VAL A 119 11.05 -0.67 -6.61
N LEU A 120 10.25 -1.67 -6.97
CA LEU A 120 10.71 -3.04 -7.19
C LEU A 120 11.75 -3.09 -8.32
N SER A 121 11.52 -2.35 -9.40
CA SER A 121 12.46 -2.24 -10.51
C SER A 121 13.77 -1.56 -10.07
N LEU A 122 13.70 -0.53 -9.22
CA LEU A 122 14.88 0.11 -8.63
C LEU A 122 15.66 -0.84 -7.73
N THR A 123 14.97 -1.63 -6.89
CA THR A 123 15.63 -2.66 -6.06
C THR A 123 16.31 -3.72 -6.91
N TYR A 124 15.69 -4.11 -8.04
CA TYR A 124 16.28 -5.07 -8.99
C TYR A 124 17.56 -4.52 -9.64
N LEU A 125 17.59 -3.23 -9.98
CA LEU A 125 18.79 -2.57 -10.50
C LEU A 125 19.92 -2.47 -9.46
N LEU A 126 19.57 -2.36 -8.18
CA LEU A 126 20.53 -2.30 -7.07
C LEU A 126 21.06 -3.68 -6.63
N GLY A 127 20.60 -4.76 -7.27
CA GLY A 127 21.13 -6.11 -7.07
C GLY A 127 20.14 -7.13 -6.50
N PHE A 128 18.90 -6.74 -6.20
CA PHE A 128 17.86 -7.68 -5.80
C PHE A 128 17.55 -8.64 -6.94
N ARG A 129 17.48 -9.94 -6.68
CA ARG A 129 17.15 -10.95 -7.70
C ARG A 129 15.89 -11.70 -7.32
N ILE A 130 14.93 -11.71 -8.23
CA ILE A 130 13.68 -12.45 -8.06
C ILE A 130 13.91 -13.90 -8.52
N PRO A 131 13.58 -14.92 -7.71
CA PRO A 131 13.88 -16.31 -8.02
C PRO A 131 13.25 -16.84 -9.32
N SER A 132 12.04 -16.39 -9.68
CA SER A 132 11.29 -16.91 -10.82
C SER A 132 10.18 -15.96 -11.28
N LEU A 133 9.64 -16.16 -12.48
CA LEU A 133 8.44 -15.44 -12.92
C LEU A 133 7.20 -15.81 -12.09
N ALA A 134 7.14 -17.06 -11.59
CA ALA A 134 6.04 -17.50 -10.72
C ALA A 134 6.06 -16.76 -9.38
N SER A 135 7.23 -16.56 -8.77
CA SER A 135 7.36 -15.75 -7.56
C SER A 135 7.01 -14.29 -7.80
N LEU A 136 7.38 -13.73 -8.96
CA LEU A 136 6.93 -12.38 -9.33
C LEU A 136 5.41 -12.30 -9.40
N ALA A 137 4.74 -13.28 -10.03
CA ALA A 137 3.27 -13.29 -10.12
C ALA A 137 2.61 -13.34 -8.73
N VAL A 138 3.11 -14.17 -7.81
CA VAL A 138 2.62 -14.22 -6.42
C VAL A 138 2.91 -12.90 -5.69
N GLY A 139 4.09 -12.32 -5.89
CA GLY A 139 4.43 -11.01 -5.34
C GLY A 139 3.48 -9.90 -5.81
N LEU A 140 3.11 -9.90 -7.09
CA LEU A 140 2.12 -8.97 -7.63
C LEU A 140 0.76 -9.10 -6.96
N VAL A 141 0.32 -10.33 -6.64
CA VAL A 141 -0.93 -10.56 -5.90
C VAL A 141 -0.86 -9.91 -4.52
N PHE A 142 0.23 -10.10 -3.77
CA PHE A 142 0.40 -9.43 -2.46
C PHE A 142 0.44 -7.91 -2.60
N MET A 143 1.17 -7.39 -3.59
CA MET A 143 1.19 -5.95 -3.89
C MET A 143 -0.21 -5.41 -4.18
N SER A 144 -1.03 -6.14 -4.96
CA SER A 144 -2.42 -5.77 -5.23
C SER A 144 -3.27 -5.78 -3.97
N LEU A 145 -3.15 -6.80 -3.11
CA LEU A 145 -3.94 -6.90 -1.88
C LEU A 145 -3.58 -5.78 -0.89
N ILE A 146 -2.29 -5.49 -0.70
CA ILE A 146 -1.82 -4.34 0.09
C ILE A 146 -2.42 -3.05 -0.48
N ALA A 147 -2.31 -2.85 -1.79
CA ALA A 147 -2.81 -1.65 -2.46
C ALA A 147 -4.32 -1.46 -2.29
N ILE A 148 -5.11 -2.53 -2.44
CA ILE A 148 -6.56 -2.53 -2.28
C ILE A 148 -6.94 -2.24 -0.82
N PHE A 149 -6.35 -2.95 0.14
CA PHE A 149 -6.62 -2.78 1.57
C PHE A 149 -6.41 -1.33 2.00
N PHE A 150 -5.23 -0.79 1.73
CA PHE A 150 -4.84 0.53 2.19
C PHE A 150 -5.53 1.66 1.43
N THR A 151 -5.85 1.45 0.16
CA THR A 151 -6.70 2.39 -0.60
C THR A 151 -8.11 2.42 -0.02
N GLY A 152 -8.69 1.25 0.24
CA GLY A 152 -10.02 1.13 0.85
C GLY A 152 -10.07 1.77 2.24
N LEU A 153 -9.02 1.58 3.05
CA LEU A 153 -8.89 2.18 4.38
C LEU A 153 -8.78 3.71 4.29
N GLY A 154 -7.93 4.21 3.39
CA GLY A 154 -7.78 5.64 3.13
C GLY A 154 -9.10 6.29 2.68
N LEU A 155 -9.82 5.65 1.77
CA LEU A 155 -11.15 6.07 1.31
C LEU A 155 -12.20 6.02 2.43
N ALA A 156 -12.20 4.97 3.24
CA ALA A 156 -13.11 4.80 4.37
C ALA A 156 -12.91 5.90 5.43
N ILE A 157 -11.68 6.30 5.72
CA ILE A 157 -11.41 7.39 6.67
C ILE A 157 -11.71 8.74 6.01
N ALA A 158 -11.28 8.94 4.75
CA ALA A 158 -11.59 10.15 3.96
C ALA A 158 -13.09 10.39 3.86
N SER A 159 -13.90 9.32 3.90
CA SER A 159 -15.35 9.41 3.89
C SER A 159 -15.93 10.25 5.03
N LYS A 160 -15.28 10.23 6.20
CA LYS A 160 -15.72 10.90 7.42
C LYS A 160 -15.03 12.23 7.67
N MET A 161 -13.99 12.54 6.90
CA MET A 161 -13.20 13.75 7.07
C MET A 161 -13.58 14.82 6.05
N LYS A 162 -13.61 16.07 6.49
CA LYS A 162 -13.83 17.25 5.63
C LYS A 162 -12.56 18.08 5.46
N ASP A 163 -11.66 18.01 6.43
CA ASP A 163 -10.41 18.75 6.44
C ASP A 163 -9.26 17.90 5.85
N MET A 164 -8.58 18.49 4.87
CA MET A 164 -7.45 17.88 4.18
C MET A 164 -6.22 17.80 5.07
N GLN A 165 -5.98 18.84 5.87
CA GLN A 165 -4.80 18.92 6.73
C GLN A 165 -4.92 17.90 7.87
N GLY A 166 -6.07 17.86 8.53
CA GLY A 166 -6.38 16.84 9.53
C GLY A 166 -6.24 15.42 8.99
N PHE A 167 -6.70 15.14 7.77
CA PHE A 167 -6.53 13.81 7.17
C PHE A 167 -5.05 13.45 7.01
N GLN A 168 -4.23 14.37 6.50
CA GLN A 168 -2.80 14.09 6.34
C GLN A 168 -2.09 13.82 7.66
N LEU A 169 -2.44 14.55 8.72
CA LEU A 169 -1.88 14.35 10.06
C LEU A 169 -2.26 12.98 10.63
N ILE A 170 -3.55 12.62 10.57
CA ILE A 170 -4.03 11.32 11.05
C ILE A 170 -3.40 10.18 10.25
N MET A 171 -3.33 10.30 8.93
CA MET A 171 -2.73 9.26 8.09
C MET A 171 -1.25 9.08 8.33
N ASN A 172 -0.48 10.16 8.46
CA ASN A 172 0.94 10.04 8.82
C ASN A 172 1.12 9.38 10.20
N PHE A 173 0.30 9.76 11.18
CA PHE A 173 0.33 9.15 12.50
C PHE A 173 -0.01 7.65 12.47
N LEU A 174 -0.92 7.20 11.61
CA LEU A 174 -1.28 5.78 11.46
C LEU A 174 -0.24 5.00 10.66
N ILE A 175 0.28 5.58 9.57
CA ILE A 175 1.23 4.92 8.67
C ILE A 175 2.52 4.57 9.40
N MET A 176 3.03 5.46 10.24
CA MET A 176 4.34 5.26 10.88
C MET A 176 4.35 4.01 11.79
N PRO A 177 3.45 3.85 12.78
CA PRO A 177 3.37 2.63 13.58
C PRO A 177 3.15 1.38 12.74
N ILE A 178 2.21 1.42 11.78
CA ILE A 178 1.94 0.29 10.87
C ILE A 178 3.23 -0.12 10.15
N PHE A 179 3.92 0.83 9.53
CA PHE A 179 5.14 0.54 8.80
C PHE A 179 6.24 -0.08 9.69
N PHE A 180 6.50 0.50 10.87
CA PHE A 180 7.53 -0.01 11.77
C PHE A 180 7.18 -1.36 12.42
N LEU A 181 5.90 -1.61 12.71
CA LEU A 181 5.43 -2.85 13.32
C LEU A 181 5.25 -3.98 12.32
N SER A 182 5.11 -3.67 11.02
CA SER A 182 4.88 -4.66 9.95
C SER A 182 6.04 -5.64 9.69
N GLY A 183 7.19 -5.45 10.33
CA GLY A 183 8.38 -6.23 10.04
C GLY A 183 9.01 -5.92 8.67
N ALA A 184 8.68 -4.77 8.06
CA ALA A 184 9.27 -4.31 6.80
C ALA A 184 10.77 -3.98 6.93
N LEU A 185 11.18 -3.42 8.07
CA LEU A 185 12.56 -3.04 8.35
C LEU A 185 13.29 -3.99 9.29
N PHE A 186 12.56 -4.73 10.12
CA PHE A 186 13.12 -5.58 11.17
C PHE A 186 12.57 -7.00 11.06
N PRO A 187 13.41 -8.04 11.26
CA PRO A 187 12.96 -9.42 11.32
C PRO A 187 11.98 -9.62 12.48
N LEU A 188 10.84 -10.26 12.22
CA LEU A 188 9.80 -10.48 13.24
C LEU A 188 10.23 -11.45 14.33
N GLU A 189 11.15 -12.38 14.02
CA GLU A 189 11.62 -13.43 14.93
C GLU A 189 12.46 -12.88 16.11
N ASN A 190 13.07 -11.71 15.92
CA ASN A 190 13.95 -11.09 16.91
C ASN A 190 13.23 -10.05 17.79
N LEU A 191 11.90 -9.92 17.66
CA LEU A 191 11.12 -8.94 18.41
C LEU A 191 10.74 -9.47 19.80
N PRO A 192 10.73 -8.60 20.84
CA PRO A 192 10.14 -8.92 22.13
C PRO A 192 8.68 -9.39 21.97
N GLN A 193 8.25 -10.33 22.82
CA GLN A 193 6.95 -10.99 22.71
C GLN A 193 5.75 -10.01 22.68
N SER A 194 5.85 -8.88 23.38
CA SER A 194 4.83 -7.82 23.36
C SER A 194 4.70 -7.14 22.00
N ILE A 195 5.83 -6.78 21.39
CA ILE A 195 5.86 -6.14 20.06
C ILE A 195 5.42 -7.14 19.00
N TYR A 196 5.89 -8.39 19.09
CA TYR A 196 5.48 -9.46 18.17
C TYR A 196 3.95 -9.67 18.16
N PHE A 197 3.30 -9.64 19.33
CA PHE A 197 1.84 -9.75 19.41
C PHE A 197 1.13 -8.57 18.72
N ILE A 198 1.64 -7.35 18.89
CA ILE A 198 1.10 -6.15 18.24
C ILE A 198 1.30 -6.24 16.72
N SER A 199 2.47 -6.66 16.26
CA SER A 199 2.76 -6.86 14.83
C SER A 199 1.79 -7.84 14.17
N ARG A 200 1.30 -8.87 14.90
CA ARG A 200 0.30 -9.81 14.36
C ARG A 200 -1.10 -9.20 14.17
N ILE A 201 -1.40 -8.07 14.80
CA ILE A 201 -2.65 -7.34 14.58
C ILE A 201 -2.55 -6.47 13.31
N ASP A 202 -1.34 -6.05 12.96
CA ASP A 202 -1.10 -5.18 11.80
C ASP A 202 -1.32 -5.93 10.47
N PRO A 203 -2.27 -5.49 9.62
CA PRO A 203 -2.52 -6.07 8.31
C PRO A 203 -1.31 -6.01 7.37
N LEU A 204 -0.45 -4.99 7.51
CA LEU A 204 0.73 -4.83 6.68
C LEU A 204 1.75 -5.94 6.94
N THR A 205 1.79 -6.50 8.16
CA THR A 205 2.68 -7.61 8.52
C THR A 205 2.51 -8.81 7.59
N TYR A 206 1.26 -9.23 7.37
CA TYR A 206 0.93 -10.35 6.49
C TYR A 206 1.21 -10.01 5.02
N GLY A 207 1.03 -8.74 4.62
CA GLY A 207 1.36 -8.29 3.28
C GLY A 207 2.86 -8.31 2.99
N VAL A 208 3.65 -7.82 3.95
CA VAL A 208 5.11 -7.78 3.87
C VAL A 208 5.71 -9.18 3.96
N ASP A 209 5.25 -10.02 4.89
CA ASP A 209 5.73 -11.40 5.04
C ASP A 209 5.40 -12.23 3.80
N GLY A 210 4.18 -12.13 3.28
CA GLY A 210 3.77 -12.82 2.07
C GLY A 210 4.52 -12.34 0.82
N LEU A 211 4.72 -11.02 0.67
CA LEU A 211 5.51 -10.46 -0.42
C LEU A 211 6.97 -10.93 -0.32
N ARG A 212 7.59 -10.83 0.86
CA ARG A 212 8.96 -11.29 1.10
C ARG A 212 9.11 -12.79 0.85
N GLY A 213 8.15 -13.59 1.30
CA GLY A 213 8.10 -15.03 1.03
C GLY A 213 8.05 -15.33 -0.46
N ALA A 214 7.25 -14.56 -1.21
CA ALA A 214 7.14 -14.72 -2.65
C ALA A 214 8.44 -14.34 -3.37
N ILE A 215 8.94 -13.10 -3.22
CA ILE A 215 10.02 -12.58 -4.08
C ILE A 215 11.43 -12.78 -3.51
N ALA A 216 11.58 -13.09 -2.22
CA ALA A 216 12.87 -13.33 -1.56
C ALA A 216 12.97 -14.72 -0.91
N GLY A 217 11.90 -15.52 -0.88
CA GLY A 217 11.91 -16.88 -0.34
C GLY A 217 11.94 -16.99 1.19
N MET A 218 11.75 -15.86 1.89
CA MET A 218 11.76 -15.80 3.36
C MET A 218 10.34 -15.50 3.87
N ASN A 219 9.71 -16.46 4.56
CA ASN A 219 8.37 -16.33 5.12
C ASN A 219 8.32 -16.84 6.57
N VAL A 220 7.63 -16.11 7.45
CA VAL A 220 7.48 -16.46 8.87
C VAL A 220 6.15 -17.17 9.13
N PHE A 221 5.05 -16.69 8.55
CA PHE A 221 3.70 -17.20 8.83
C PHE A 221 3.19 -18.20 7.79
N GLY A 222 3.74 -18.14 6.58
CA GLY A 222 3.37 -19.00 5.46
C GLY A 222 2.46 -18.29 4.45
N ILE A 223 2.85 -18.38 3.18
CA ILE A 223 2.22 -17.68 2.05
C ILE A 223 0.68 -17.85 2.01
N TYR A 224 0.17 -19.05 2.31
CA TYR A 224 -1.27 -19.30 2.31
C TYR A 224 -2.02 -18.59 3.45
N ASN A 225 -1.42 -18.54 4.65
CA ASN A 225 -2.00 -17.84 5.80
C ASN A 225 -1.99 -16.33 5.56
N ASP A 226 -0.88 -15.81 5.06
CA ASP A 226 -0.72 -14.40 4.72
C ASP A 226 -1.77 -13.97 3.69
N LEU A 227 -1.93 -14.75 2.62
CA LEU A 227 -2.88 -14.50 1.55
C LEU A 227 -4.33 -14.55 2.07
N ALA A 228 -4.66 -15.52 2.91
CA ALA A 228 -5.99 -15.63 3.50
C ALA A 228 -6.31 -14.43 4.39
N ILE A 229 -5.39 -14.05 5.27
CA ILE A 229 -5.62 -12.95 6.23
C ILE A 229 -5.71 -11.62 5.49
N ILE A 230 -4.75 -11.28 4.64
CA ILE A 230 -4.78 -10.00 3.92
C ILE A 230 -5.93 -9.95 2.91
N GLY A 231 -6.30 -11.08 2.30
CA GLY A 231 -7.45 -11.18 1.41
C GLY A 231 -8.77 -10.92 2.14
N LEU A 232 -8.97 -11.55 3.30
CA LEU A 232 -10.16 -11.34 4.14
C LEU A 232 -10.24 -9.90 4.66
N LEU A 233 -9.12 -9.35 5.13
CA LEU A 233 -9.05 -7.96 5.60
C LEU A 233 -9.32 -6.96 4.48
N SER A 234 -8.79 -7.21 3.27
CA SER A 234 -9.06 -6.40 2.07
C SER A 234 -10.55 -6.40 1.72
N ALA A 235 -11.17 -7.58 1.70
CA ALA A 235 -12.61 -7.71 1.44
C ALA A 235 -13.44 -6.98 2.51
N PHE A 236 -13.07 -7.13 3.79
CA PHE A 236 -13.73 -6.48 4.92
C PHE A 236 -13.65 -4.95 4.82
N VAL A 237 -12.47 -4.40 4.54
CA VAL A 237 -12.30 -2.95 4.38
C VAL A 237 -13.03 -2.42 3.15
N CYS A 238 -13.04 -3.15 2.03
CA CYS A 238 -13.85 -2.78 0.87
C CYS A 238 -15.35 -2.75 1.19
N MET A 239 -15.86 -3.72 1.98
CA MET A 239 -17.25 -3.74 2.43
C MET A 239 -17.58 -2.57 3.36
N ILE A 240 -16.74 -2.31 4.36
CA ILE A 240 -16.93 -1.16 5.27
C ILE A 240 -16.83 0.14 4.49
N GLY A 241 -15.83 0.27 3.62
CA GLY A 241 -15.63 1.45 2.78
C GLY A 241 -16.85 1.72 1.91
N ALA A 242 -17.39 0.70 1.23
CA ALA A 242 -18.63 0.82 0.46
C ALA A 242 -19.84 1.23 1.32
N PHE A 243 -19.98 0.67 2.52
CA PHE A 243 -21.05 1.04 3.45
C PHE A 243 -20.92 2.49 3.94
N LEU A 244 -19.72 2.92 4.35
CA LEU A 244 -19.47 4.29 4.77
C LEU A 244 -19.66 5.27 3.61
N PHE A 245 -19.28 4.88 2.39
CA PHE A 245 -19.52 5.65 1.17
C PHE A 245 -20.98 5.80 0.81
N SER A 246 -21.80 4.77 1.05
CA SER A 246 -23.24 4.87 0.84
C SER A 246 -23.89 5.92 1.74
N LYS A 247 -23.33 6.16 2.95
CA LYS A 247 -23.85 7.10 3.96
C LYS A 247 -23.31 8.53 3.83
N ILE A 248 -22.51 8.83 2.82
CA ILE A 248 -21.95 10.17 2.63
C ILE A 248 -23.03 11.10 2.10
N GLU A 249 -23.40 12.11 2.89
CA GLU A 249 -24.20 13.22 2.40
C GLU A 249 -23.29 14.22 1.64
N ALA A 250 -23.80 14.75 0.53
CA ALA A 250 -23.09 15.63 -0.41
C ALA A 250 -22.91 17.07 0.13
#